data_AF-A0A932V4R0-F1
#
_entry.id   AF-A0A932V4R0-F1
#
_cell.length_a   1.000
_cell.length_b   1.000
_cell.length_c   1.000
_cell.angle_alpha   90.00
_cell.angle_beta   90.00
_cell.angle_gamma   90.00
#
_symmetry.space_group_name_H-M   'P 1'
#
loop_
_entity.id
_entity.type
_entity.pdbx_description
1 polymer ?
#
loop_
_entity_poly.entity_id
_entity_poly.type
_entity_poly.pdbx_seq_one_letter_code
_entity_poly.pdbx_strand_id
1 'polypeptide(L)' 'MGNLGLSELIVIFVIALLVIGPRRLPEVARGLGKAVKAFQDALKGSSKEDSESKGNPQ' A
#
# COMPACT_ATOMS: atom_id res chain seq x y z
N MET A 1 -22.67 22.98 3.25
CA MET A 1 -23.20 21.72 3.82
C MET A 1 -22.20 20.62 3.49
N GLY A 2 -21.69 19.91 4.51
CA GLY A 2 -20.97 18.65 4.36
C GLY A 2 -19.48 18.72 3.99
N ASN A 3 -18.66 19.44 4.76
CA ASN A 3 -17.24 19.14 4.75
C ASN A 3 -17.03 17.96 5.70
N LEU A 4 -16.86 16.75 5.16
CA LEU A 4 -16.35 15.60 5.90
C LEU A 4 -14.99 16.00 6.49
N GLY A 5 -15.05 16.54 7.70
CA GLY A 5 -13.88 17.03 8.40
C GLY A 5 -13.05 15.88 8.90
N LEU A 6 -11.84 16.21 9.35
CA LEU A 6 -10.96 15.25 10.02
C LEU A 6 -11.68 14.54 11.18
N SER A 7 -12.57 15.26 11.88
CA SER A 7 -13.37 14.77 12.99
C SER A 7 -14.30 13.61 12.61
N GLU A 8 -15.15 13.76 11.59
CA GLU A 8 -16.00 12.66 11.11
C GLU A 8 -15.17 11.46 10.65
N LEU A 9 -14.05 11.69 9.97
CA LEU A 9 -13.17 10.63 9.50
C LEU A 9 -12.58 9.82 10.67
N ILE A 10 -12.18 10.50 11.75
CA ILE A 10 -11.70 9.86 12.98
C ILE A 10 -12.80 9.02 13.62
N VAL A 11 -14.04 9.52 13.71
CA VAL A 11 -15.15 8.77 14.31
C VAL A 11 -15.43 7.49 13.51
N ILE A 12 -15.50 7.59 12.18
CA ILE A 12 -15.69 6.42 11.31
C ILE A 12 -14.52 5.44 11.46
N PHE A 13 -13.29 5.95 11.53
CA PHE A 13 -12.11 5.12 11.71
C PHE A 13 -12.13 4.37 13.05
N VAL A 14 -12.53 5.03 14.14
CA VAL A 14 -12.70 4.38 15.45
C VAL A 14 -13.75 3.27 15.39
N ILE A 15 -14.89 3.49 14.73
CA ILE A 15 -15.91 2.45 14.56
C ILE A 15 -15.36 1.28 13.74
N ALA A 16 -14.68 1.56 12.63
CA ALA A 16 -14.04 0.52 11.81
C ALA A 16 -12.97 -0.26 12.60
N LEU A 17 -12.23 0.43 13.47
CA LEU A 17 -11.26 -0.19 14.38
C LEU A 17 -11.91 -1.07 15.44
N LEU A 18 -13.13 -0.76 15.91
CA LEU A 18 -13.86 -1.63 16.83
C LEU A 18 -14.34 -2.90 16.12
N VAL A 19 -14.78 -2.80 14.86
CA VAL A 19 -15.23 -3.95 14.07
C VAL A 19 -14.07 -4.87 13.68
N ILE A 20 -12.98 -4.30 13.16
CA ILE A 20 -11.82 -5.07 12.66
C ILE A 20 -10.85 -5.40 13.79
N GLY A 21 -10.74 -4.52 14.80
CA GLY A 21 -9.78 -4.58 15.88
C GLY A 21 -8.48 -3.81 15.55
N PRO A 22 -7.94 -2.97 16.46
CA PRO A 22 -6.72 -2.19 16.22
C PRO A 22 -5.48 -3.08 16.02
N ARG A 23 -5.49 -4.29 16.58
CA ARG A 23 -4.45 -5.30 16.36
C ARG A 23 -4.46 -5.92 14.96
N ARG A 24 -5.61 -5.96 14.29
CA ARG A 24 -5.73 -6.53 12.94
C ARG A 24 -5.46 -5.51 11.84
N LEU A 25 -5.60 -4.21 12.13
CA LEU A 25 -5.23 -3.16 11.19
C LEU A 25 -3.79 -3.27 10.64
N PRO A 26 -2.73 -3.48 11.46
CA PRO A 26 -1.38 -3.66 10.94
C PRO A 26 -1.19 -4.94 10.11
N GLU A 27 -1.97 -5.99 10.40
CA GLU A 27 -1.97 -7.24 9.62
C GLU A 27 -2.55 -7.02 8.22
N VAL A 28 -3.72 -6.38 8.15
CA VAL A 28 -4.38 -5.99 6.89
C VAL A 28 -3.52 -5.01 6.10
N ALA A 29 -2.96 -3.99 6.73
CA ALA A 29 -2.08 -3.02 6.09
C ALA A 29 -0.80 -3.65 5.54
N ARG A 30 -0.22 -4.63 6.24
CA ARG A 30 0.93 -5.39 5.72
C ARG A 30 0.56 -6.23 4.49
N GLY A 31 -0.60 -6.87 4.48
CA GLY A 31 -1.10 -7.61 3.32
C GLY A 31 -1.33 -6.71 2.10
N LEU A 32 -2.06 -5.60 2.30
CA LEU A 32 -2.32 -4.60 1.27
C LEU A 32 -1.02 -3.95 0.78
N GLY A 33 -0.10 -3.60 1.68
CA GLY A 33 1.18 -2.99 1.34
C GLY A 33 2.05 -3.90 0.48
N LYS A 34 2.08 -5.21 0.76
CA LYS A 34 2.75 -6.19 -0.10
C LYS A 34 2.09 -6.28 -1.48
N ALA A 35 0.76 -6.30 -1.55
CA ALA A 35 0.03 -6.35 -2.81
C ALA A 35 0.26 -5.08 -3.66
N VAL A 36 0.19 -3.90 -3.05
CA VAL A 36 0.47 -2.61 -3.70
C VAL A 36 1.93 -2.55 -4.16
N LYS A 37 2.88 -3.04 -3.36
CA LYS A 37 4.29 -3.10 -3.74
C LYS A 37 4.49 -4.01 -4.96
N ALA A 38 3.94 -5.22 -4.93
CA ALA A 38 4.01 -6.14 -6.07
C ALA A 38 3.35 -5.56 -7.34
N PHE A 39 2.22 -4.86 -7.19
CA PHE A 39 1.56 -4.16 -8.29
C PHE A 39 2.44 -3.03 -8.85
N GLN A 40 3.07 -2.22 -7.99
CA GLN A 40 4.02 -1.21 -8.43
C GLN A 40 5.26 -1.80 -9.08
N ASP A 41 5.79 -2.90 -8.55
CA ASP A 41 6.96 -3.58 -9.11
C ASP A 41 6.64 -4.19 -10.48
N ALA A 42 5.43 -4.71 -10.68
CA ALA A 42 4.96 -5.17 -11.99
C ALA A 42 4.81 -4.02 -12.99
N LEU A 43 4.23 -2.88 -12.56
CA LEU A 43 4.11 -1.69 -13.40
C LEU A 43 5.49 -1.08 -13.76
N LYS A 44 6.46 -1.13 -12.83
CA LYS A 44 7.83 -0.64 -13.04
C LYS A 44 8.71 -1.64 -13.79
N GLY A 45 8.46 -2.94 -13.66
CA GLY A 45 9.14 -4.02 -14.38
C GLY A 45 8.97 -3.90 -15.90
N SER A 46 7.79 -3.45 -16.36
CA SER A 46 7.56 -3.05 -17.76
C SER A 46 8.37 -1.83 -18.21
N SER A 47 9.12 -1.16 -17.32
CA SER A 47 10.01 -0.03 -17.63
C SER A 47 11.47 -0.30 -17.25
N LYS A 48 11.82 -1.50 -16.76
CA LYS A 48 13.15 -1.82 -16.21
C LYS A 48 13.83 -3.03 -16.86
N GLU A 49 13.42 -3.43 -18.06
CA GLU A 49 14.15 -4.44 -18.85
C GLU A 49 15.42 -3.90 -19.56
N ASP A 50 15.75 -2.60 -19.44
CA ASP A 50 16.91 -2.00 -20.13
C ASP A 50 18.15 -1.71 -19.26
N SER A 51 18.46 -2.49 -18.21
CA SER A 51 19.69 -2.22 -17.40
C SER A 51 20.43 -3.43 -16.84
N GLU A 52 20.32 -4.60 -17.46
CA GLU A 52 21.25 -5.71 -17.18
C GLU A 52 21.76 -6.36 -18.47
N SER A 53 22.51 -5.58 -19.27
CA SER A 53 23.45 -6.16 -20.25
C SER A 53 24.63 -5.22 -20.49
N LYS A 54 25.73 -5.48 -19.79
CA LYS A 54 27.13 -5.50 -20.27
C LYS A 54 28.09 -5.07 -19.16
N GLY A 55 28.95 -5.99 -18.76
CA GLY A 55 30.10 -5.66 -17.91
C GLY A 55 30.94 -6.82 -17.43
N ASN A 56 31.14 -7.88 -18.23
CA ASN A 56 32.29 -8.77 -18.04
C ASN A 56 33.07 -8.86 -19.36
N PRO A 57 34.08 -7.99 -19.58
CA PRO A 57 35.02 -8.18 -20.67
C PRO A 57 35.90 -9.39 -20.36
N GLN A 58 35.76 -10.45 -21.17
CA GLN A 58 36.78 -11.49 -21.31
C GLN A 58 38.00 -10.95 -22.07
#